data_AF-A0DBC8-F1
#
_entry.id   AF-A0DBC8-F1
#
_cell.length_a   1.000
_cell.length_b   1.000
_cell.length_c   1.000
_cell.angle_alpha   90.00
_cell.angle_beta   90.00
_cell.angle_gamma   90.00
#
_symmetry.space_group_name_H-M   'P 1'
#
loop_
_entity.id
_entity.type
_entity.pdbx_description
1 polymer ?
#
loop_
_entity_poly.entity_id
_entity_poly.type
_entity_poly.pdbx_seq_one_letter_code
_entity_poly.pdbx_strand_id
1 'polypeptide(L)' 'MNIQLTDILTAYEAEHYLENLQIFEITDLGCKKWFAQDEILQKLNFQAHINAITRSDEFIMEAFCTFEKSNHQFMIQQ' A
#
# COMPACT_ATOMS: atom_id res chain seq x y z
N MET A 1 4.08 -6.00 -16.51
CA MET A 1 2.97 -6.21 -15.58
C MET A 1 1.91 -5.18 -15.94
N ASN A 2 0.77 -5.59 -16.51
CA ASN A 2 -0.31 -4.67 -16.86
C ASN A 2 -1.03 -4.29 -15.57
N ILE A 3 -0.70 -3.13 -15.01
CA ILE A 3 -1.51 -2.51 -13.95
C ILE A 3 -2.82 -2.13 -14.64
N GLN A 4 -3.85 -2.97 -14.46
CA GLN A 4 -5.19 -2.65 -14.93
C GLN A 4 -5.68 -1.42 -14.15
N LEU A 5 -6.12 -0.38 -14.86
CA LEU A 5 -6.63 0.89 -14.32
C LEU A 5 -7.92 0.76 -13.48
N THR A 6 -8.28 -0.45 -13.04
CA THR A 6 -9.58 -0.81 -12.47
C THR A 6 -9.58 -1.02 -10.95
N ASP A 7 -8.44 -1.03 -10.28
CA ASP A 7 -8.37 -1.33 -8.84
C ASP A 7 -8.19 -0.04 -8.02
N ILE A 8 -9.17 0.87 -8.10
CA ILE A 8 -9.27 1.99 -7.15
C ILE A 8 -9.68 1.38 -5.81
N LEU A 9 -8.87 1.61 -4.77
CA LEU A 9 -9.16 1.10 -3.44
C LEU A 9 -10.14 2.01 -2.72
N THR A 10 -11.11 1.41 -2.04
CA THR A 10 -11.89 2.09 -1.02
C THR A 10 -11.09 2.26 0.28
N ALA A 11 -11.52 3.17 1.15
CA ALA A 11 -10.90 3.35 2.47
C ALA A 11 -10.89 2.05 3.29
N TYR A 12 -12.00 1.31 3.27
CA TYR A 12 -12.13 0.04 3.98
C TYR A 12 -11.15 -1.03 3.46
N GLU A 13 -11.00 -1.16 2.14
CA GLU A 13 -10.04 -2.10 1.56
C GLU A 13 -8.60 -1.71 1.90
N ALA A 14 -8.29 -0.42 1.85
CA ALA A 14 -6.98 0.08 2.23
C ALA A 14 -6.64 -0.19 3.70
N GLU A 15 -7.57 0.07 4.61
CA GLU A 15 -7.41 -0.25 6.03
C GLU A 15 -7.18 -1.75 6.23
N HIS A 16 -8.00 -2.60 5.60
CA HIS A 16 -7.86 -4.05 5.68
C HIS A 16 -6.48 -4.51 5.18
N TYR A 17 -5.99 -3.97 4.07
CA TYR A 17 -4.66 -4.30 3.56
C TYR A 17 -3.54 -3.83 4.49
N LEU A 18 -3.65 -2.62 5.05
CA LEU A 18 -2.65 -2.05 5.94
C LEU A 18 -2.55 -2.79 7.27
N GLU A 19 -3.69 -3.16 7.84
CA GLU A 19 -3.79 -3.96 9.06
C GLU A 19 -3.04 -5.29 8.91
N ASN A 20 -3.20 -5.94 7.75
CA ASN A 20 -2.63 -7.25 7.47
C ASN A 20 -1.17 -7.24 6.98
N LEU A 21 -0.53 -6.06 6.84
CA LEU A 21 0.87 -5.98 6.45
C LEU A 21 1.78 -6.66 7.48
N GLN A 22 2.63 -7.56 7.03
CA GLN A 22 3.58 -8.32 7.85
C GLN A 22 5.00 -7.81 7.68
N ILE A 23 5.81 -7.96 8.73
CA ILE A 23 7.25 -7.75 8.67
C ILE A 23 7.88 -9.05 8.17
N PHE A 24 8.76 -8.95 7.19
CA PHE A 24 9.53 -10.09 6.67
C PHE A 24 11.00 -9.97 7.09
N GLU A 25 11.59 -11.07 7.50
CA GLU A 25 13.04 -11.17 7.68
C GLU A 25 13.74 -11.19 6.32
N ILE A 26 15.02 -10.84 6.30
CA ILE A 26 15.82 -10.82 5.05
C ILE A 26 15.81 -12.20 4.36
N THR A 27 15.75 -13.28 5.13
CA THR A 27 15.69 -14.65 4.62
C THR A 27 14.38 -15.00 3.93
N ASP A 28 13.30 -14.24 4.19
CA ASP A 28 11.97 -14.49 3.63
C ASP A 28 11.72 -13.68 2.34
N LEU A 29 12.68 -12.84 1.94
CA LEU A 29 12.59 -12.07 0.70
C LEU A 29 12.48 -12.98 -0.52
N GLY A 30 11.62 -12.61 -1.46
CA GLY A 30 11.37 -13.39 -2.66
C GLY A 30 10.50 -14.64 -2.45
N CYS A 31 10.01 -14.89 -1.23
CA CYS A 31 8.99 -15.90 -1.03
C CYS A 31 7.63 -15.45 -1.61
N LYS A 32 6.70 -16.40 -1.83
CA LYS A 32 5.38 -16.09 -2.39
C LYS A 32 4.58 -15.08 -1.56
N LYS A 33 4.71 -15.14 -0.22
CA LYS A 33 4.01 -14.21 0.68
C LYS A 33 4.57 -12.80 0.55
N TRP A 34 5.90 -12.67 0.42
CA TRP A 34 6.55 -11.40 0.20
C TRP A 34 6.10 -10.76 -1.11
N PHE A 35 6.09 -11.51 -2.22
CA PHE A 35 5.60 -11.02 -3.51
C PHE A 35 4.12 -10.60 -3.46
N ALA A 36 3.27 -11.36 -2.77
CA ALA A 36 1.87 -11.01 -2.61
C ALA A 36 1.70 -9.69 -1.83
N GLN A 37 2.47 -9.49 -0.77
CA GLN A 37 2.44 -8.22 -0.02
C GLN A 37 3.03 -7.06 -0.83
N ASP A 38 4.06 -7.30 -1.64
CA ASP A 38 4.62 -6.29 -2.55
C ASP A 38 3.57 -5.77 -3.54
N GLU A 39 2.74 -6.65 -4.11
CA GLU A 39 1.62 -6.25 -4.96
C GLU A 39 0.60 -5.37 -4.21
N ILE A 40 0.26 -5.73 -2.97
CA ILE A 40 -0.63 -4.94 -2.12
C ILE A 40 -0.04 -3.55 -1.85
N LEU A 41 1.25 -3.47 -1.53
CA LEU A 41 1.94 -2.21 -1.30
C LEU A 41 1.94 -1.32 -2.55
N GLN A 42 2.14 -1.90 -3.74
CA GLN A 42 2.04 -1.17 -5.01
C GLN A 42 0.63 -0.58 -5.22
N LYS A 43 -0.44 -1.33 -4.89
CA LYS A 43 -1.83 -0.83 -4.99
C LYS A 43 -2.10 0.31 -4.02
N LEU A 44 -1.70 0.16 -2.75
CA LEU A 44 -1.82 1.22 -1.74
C LEU A 44 -1.08 2.49 -2.19
N ASN A 45 0.12 2.33 -2.75
CA ASN A 45 0.92 3.44 -3.26
C ASN A 45 0.22 4.18 -4.40
N PHE A 46 -0.25 3.43 -5.38
CA PHE A 46 -0.99 4.00 -6.50
C PHE A 46 -2.22 4.77 -6.04
N GLN A 47 -2.99 4.23 -5.08
CA GLN A 47 -4.16 4.92 -4.55
C GLN A 47 -3.81 6.23 -3.82
N ALA A 48 -2.75 6.29 -3.02
CA ALA A 48 -2.38 7.56 -2.38
C ALA A 48 -1.93 8.61 -3.38
N HIS A 49 -1.22 8.22 -4.44
CA HIS A 49 -0.90 9.13 -5.53
C HIS A 49 -2.17 9.66 -6.20
N ILE A 50 -3.17 8.81 -6.44
CA ILE A 50 -4.49 9.25 -6.92
C ILE A 50 -5.13 10.24 -5.94
N ASN A 51 -5.16 9.95 -4.64
CA ASN A 51 -5.75 10.83 -3.63
C ASN A 51 -5.07 12.21 -3.65
N ALA A 52 -3.73 12.25 -3.70
CA ALA A 52 -2.95 13.48 -3.77
C ALA A 52 -3.20 14.28 -5.06
N ILE A 53 -3.18 13.63 -6.22
CA ILE A 53 -3.39 14.29 -7.54
C ILE A 53 -4.82 14.85 -7.63
N THR A 54 -5.80 14.10 -7.14
CA THR A 54 -7.22 14.50 -7.17
C THR A 54 -7.60 15.46 -6.06
N ARG A 55 -6.69 15.72 -5.09
CA ARG A 55 -6.97 16.45 -3.84
C ARG A 55 -8.18 15.88 -3.11
N SER A 56 -8.32 14.56 -3.18
CA SER A 56 -9.33 13.79 -2.46
C SER A 56 -8.82 13.50 -1.05
N ASP A 57 -9.70 12.94 -0.22
CA ASP A 57 -9.39 12.50 1.13
C ASP A 57 -8.16 11.56 1.17
N GLU A 58 -7.22 11.82 2.07
CA GLU A 58 -5.92 11.13 2.17
C GLU A 58 -6.01 9.87 3.04
N PHE A 59 -7.09 9.11 2.91
CA PHE A 59 -7.39 7.94 3.76
C PHE A 59 -6.28 6.89 3.81
N ILE A 60 -5.47 6.75 2.76
CA ILE A 60 -4.29 5.87 2.78
C ILE A 60 -3.30 6.31 3.85
N MET A 61 -2.97 7.61 3.87
CA MET A 61 -2.01 8.19 4.80
C MET A 61 -2.52 8.12 6.24
N GLU A 62 -3.82 8.41 6.44
CA GLU A 62 -4.46 8.32 7.74
C GLU A 62 -4.45 6.88 8.28
N ALA A 63 -4.74 5.90 7.43
CA ALA A 63 -4.69 4.49 7.80
C ALA A 63 -3.25 4.05 8.17
N PHE A 64 -2.21 4.49 7.44
CA PHE A 64 -0.81 4.23 7.81
C PHE A 64 -0.47 4.75 9.22
N CYS A 65 -0.89 5.98 9.53
CA CYS A 65 -0.73 6.56 10.87
C CYS A 65 -1.51 5.76 11.93
N THR A 66 -2.73 5.32 11.61
CA THR A 66 -3.60 4.56 12.51
C THR A 66 -3.00 3.22 12.90
N PHE A 67 -2.40 2.50 11.96
CA PHE A 67 -1.78 1.20 12.21
C PHE A 67 -0.30 1.28 12.65
N GLU A 68 0.21 2.49 12.92
CA GLU A 68 1.62 2.76 13.28
C GLU A 68 2.63 2.14 12.30
N LYS A 69 2.24 1.99 11.02
CA LYS A 69 3.10 1.42 9.98
C LYS A 69 3.99 2.52 9.42
N SER A 70 5.30 2.28 9.40
CA SER A 70 6.27 3.28 8.90
C SER A 70 6.17 3.43 7.37
N ASN A 71 5.87 4.65 6.90
CA ASN A 71 5.80 5.05 5.49
C ASN A 71 7.09 4.87 4.66
N HIS A 72 8.16 4.31 5.23
CA HIS A 72 9.49 4.32 4.63
C HIS A 72 9.60 3.54 3.31
N GLN A 73 8.69 2.60 3.03
CA GLN A 73 8.64 1.90 1.72
C GLN A 73 7.73 2.58 0.69
N PHE A 74 6.89 3.52 1.11
CA PHE A 74 5.83 4.08 0.29
C PHE A 74 6.32 5.13 -0.71
N MET A 75 7.37 5.89 -0.35
CA MET A 75 7.77 7.09 -1.10
C MET A 75 9.00 6.93 -2.01
N ILE A 76 9.45 5.70 -2.30
CA ILE A 76 10.72 5.49 -3.03
C ILE A 76 10.65 5.85 -4.54
N GLN A 77 9.53 6.36 -5.05
CA GLN A 77 9.45 6.90 -6.42
C GLN A 77 8.84 8.30 -6.44
N GLN A 78 9.68 9.30 -6.15
CA GLN A 78 9.48 10.70 -6.52
C GLN A 78 10.58 11.11 -7.51
#